data_AF-A0A1V1TKN8-F1
#
_entry.id   AF-A0A1V1TKN8-F1
#
_cell.length_a   1.000
_cell.length_b   1.000
_cell.length_c   1.000
_cell.angle_alpha   90.00
_cell.angle_beta   90.00
_cell.angle_gamma   90.00
#
_symmetry.space_group_name_H-M   'P 1'
#
loop_
_entity.id
_entity.type
_entity.pdbx_description
1 polymer ?
#
loop_
_entity_poly.entity_id
_entity_poly.type
_entity_poly.pdbx_seq_one_letter_code
_entity_poly.pdbx_strand_id
1 'polypeptide(L)'
;MTNDLSPPWEQVQISLDQQGEEATEFIDDIFEEADEFLDTELNTSPDTALTIASTLSSQKRILEADIETILNDFQGHLRTLRTDALSGIRTSFIGKAMENAYESASHESGTGSDARRKSTINSGVRRNGLFLDLLKSFKTDFNEHVNNTQDSIREAVRSSFSAIQGTFDIIRNDNVALESERDPEFRGRVEKVLAATKENMKGVYDVIEA
;
A
#
# COMPACT_ATOMS: atom_id res chain seq x y z
N MET A 1 28.19 -8.37 -1.90
CA MET A 1 27.02 -7.48 -1.78
C MET A 1 25.80 -8.04 -2.49
N THR A 2 25.75 -8.11 -3.82
CA THR A 2 24.55 -8.58 -4.54
C THR A 2 24.14 -10.00 -4.14
N ASN A 3 25.10 -10.94 -4.07
CA ASN A 3 24.82 -12.33 -3.65
C ASN A 3 24.42 -12.43 -2.17
N ASP A 4 24.95 -11.55 -1.32
CA ASP A 4 24.70 -11.58 0.12
C ASP A 4 23.35 -10.94 0.49
N LEU A 5 22.89 -9.99 -0.33
CA LEU A 5 21.67 -9.20 -0.09
C LEU A 5 20.47 -9.67 -0.91
N SER A 6 20.66 -10.54 -1.91
CA SER A 6 19.54 -11.08 -2.70
C SER A 6 18.61 -11.99 -1.87
N PRO A 7 19.09 -12.93 -1.04
CA PRO A 7 18.17 -13.78 -0.25
C PRO A 7 17.36 -13.00 0.80
N PRO A 8 17.94 -12.07 1.59
CA PRO A 8 17.14 -11.22 2.48
C PRO A 8 16.13 -10.35 1.73
N TRP A 9 16.48 -9.89 0.52
CA TRP A 9 15.58 -9.12 -0.33
C TRP A 9 14.36 -9.94 -0.78
N GLU A 10 14.59 -11.18 -1.21
CA GLU A 10 13.51 -12.09 -1.61
C GLU A 10 12.55 -12.37 -0.44
N GLN A 11 13.07 -12.51 0.79
CA GLN A 11 12.23 -12.65 1.99
C GLN A 11 11.35 -11.43 2.25
N VAL A 12 11.89 -10.22 2.06
CA VAL A 12 11.09 -8.98 2.20
C VAL A 12 9.99 -8.95 1.16
N GLN A 13 10.27 -9.32 -0.10
CA GLN A 13 9.24 -9.37 -1.15
C GLN A 13 8.13 -10.39 -0.81
N ILE A 14 8.50 -11.61 -0.42
CA ILE A 14 7.52 -12.64 -0.03
C ILE A 14 6.66 -12.17 1.13
N SER A 15 7.25 -11.55 2.15
CA SER A 15 6.50 -11.04 3.31
C SER A 15 5.51 -9.94 2.91
N LEU A 16 5.86 -9.09 1.96
CA LEU A 16 5.01 -8.00 1.50
C LEU A 16 3.89 -8.51 0.59
N ASP A 17 4.17 -9.48 -0.26
CA ASP A 17 3.16 -10.14 -1.09
C ASP A 17 2.13 -10.85 -0.20
N GLN A 18 2.58 -11.55 0.84
CA GLN A 18 1.68 -12.22 1.80
C GLN A 18 0.81 -11.22 2.57
N GLN A 19 1.36 -10.08 3.01
CA GLN A 19 0.55 -9.04 3.66
C GLN A 19 -0.50 -8.44 2.71
N GLY A 20 -0.19 -8.32 1.42
CA GLY A 20 -1.15 -7.86 0.41
C GLY A 20 -2.29 -8.85 0.17
N GLU A 21 -1.98 -10.15 0.15
CA GLU A 21 -2.99 -11.22 0.07
C GLU A 21 -3.89 -11.22 1.32
N GLU A 22 -3.31 -11.17 2.53
CA GLU A 22 -4.06 -11.11 3.79
C GLU A 22 -4.99 -9.89 3.85
N ALA A 23 -4.55 -8.72 3.37
CA ALA A 23 -5.39 -7.53 3.31
C ALA A 23 -6.57 -7.68 2.34
N THR A 24 -6.37 -8.38 1.22
CA THR A 24 -7.41 -8.62 0.22
C THR A 24 -8.45 -9.61 0.74
N GLU A 25 -8.00 -10.73 1.34
CA GLU A 25 -8.89 -11.72 1.98
C GLU A 25 -9.74 -11.07 3.10
N PHE A 26 -9.14 -10.21 3.91
CA PHE A 26 -9.86 -9.52 4.96
C PHE A 26 -10.95 -8.56 4.42
N ILE A 27 -10.72 -7.94 3.27
CA ILE A 27 -11.73 -7.11 2.59
C ILE A 27 -12.87 -8.00 2.07
N ASP A 28 -12.52 -9.14 1.46
CA ASP A 28 -13.50 -10.13 1.00
C ASP A 28 -14.46 -10.52 2.14
N ASP A 29 -13.91 -10.91 3.29
CA ASP A 29 -14.66 -11.33 4.48
C ASP A 29 -15.62 -10.23 4.99
N ILE A 30 -15.16 -8.97 5.03
CA ILE A 30 -15.97 -7.85 5.51
C ILE A 30 -17.18 -7.60 4.62
N PHE A 31 -16.98 -7.64 3.32
CA PHE A 31 -18.08 -7.41 2.39
C PHE A 31 -19.03 -8.60 2.34
N GLU A 32 -18.56 -9.83 2.54
CA GLU A 32 -19.41 -11.01 2.69
C GLU A 32 -20.28 -10.91 3.95
N GLU A 33 -19.70 -10.54 5.11
CA GLU A 33 -20.46 -10.31 6.34
C GLU A 33 -21.51 -9.20 6.17
N ALA A 34 -21.17 -8.12 5.45
CA ALA A 34 -22.12 -7.04 5.17
C ALA A 34 -23.29 -7.49 4.29
N ASP A 35 -23.04 -8.32 3.27
CA ASP A 35 -24.10 -8.89 2.43
C ASP A 35 -24.99 -9.86 3.22
N GLU A 36 -24.43 -10.75 4.05
CA GLU A 36 -25.21 -11.65 4.92
C GLU A 36 -26.10 -10.88 5.91
N PHE A 37 -25.57 -9.77 6.44
CA PHE A 37 -26.30 -8.92 7.37
C PHE A 37 -27.44 -8.16 6.67
N LEU A 38 -27.23 -7.69 5.43
CA LEU A 38 -28.28 -7.09 4.60
C LEU A 38 -29.40 -8.06 4.31
N ASP A 39 -29.07 -9.28 3.90
CA ASP A 39 -30.05 -10.33 3.66
C ASP A 39 -30.87 -10.59 4.92
N THR A 40 -30.23 -10.66 6.09
CA THR A 40 -30.93 -10.92 7.35
C THR A 40 -31.86 -9.77 7.77
N GLU A 41 -31.38 -8.52 7.79
CA GLU A 41 -32.08 -7.38 8.37
C GLU A 41 -33.03 -6.67 7.40
N LEU A 42 -32.78 -6.73 6.09
CA LEU A 42 -33.61 -6.06 5.07
C LEU A 42 -34.45 -7.01 4.23
N ASN A 43 -34.62 -8.26 4.67
CA ASN A 43 -35.52 -9.24 4.07
C ASN A 43 -36.96 -8.73 3.82
N THR A 44 -37.41 -7.74 4.59
CA THR A 44 -38.75 -7.12 4.47
C THR A 44 -38.82 -5.98 3.45
N SER A 45 -37.69 -5.50 2.94
CA SER A 45 -37.58 -4.38 1.99
C SER A 45 -36.62 -4.73 0.84
N PRO A 46 -37.00 -5.67 -0.05
CA PRO A 46 -36.10 -6.26 -1.05
C PRO A 46 -35.52 -5.24 -2.05
N ASP A 47 -36.29 -4.22 -2.45
CA ASP A 47 -35.80 -3.20 -3.39
C ASP A 47 -34.68 -2.33 -2.78
N THR A 48 -34.78 -2.04 -1.48
CA THR A 48 -33.74 -1.32 -0.74
C THR A 48 -32.52 -2.20 -0.47
N ALA A 49 -32.74 -3.46 -0.08
CA ALA A 49 -31.67 -4.44 0.09
C ALA A 49 -30.85 -4.60 -1.20
N LEU A 50 -31.53 -4.73 -2.36
CA LEU A 50 -30.89 -4.81 -3.68
C LEU A 50 -30.04 -3.58 -4.01
N THR A 51 -30.52 -2.39 -3.68
CA THR A 51 -29.79 -1.13 -3.95
C THR A 51 -28.52 -1.05 -3.10
N ILE A 52 -28.60 -1.41 -1.83
CA ILE A 52 -27.45 -1.40 -0.93
C ILE A 52 -26.46 -2.51 -1.31
N ALA A 53 -26.92 -3.73 -1.54
CA ALA A 53 -26.07 -4.85 -1.97
C ALA A 53 -25.34 -4.54 -3.28
N SER A 54 -26.03 -3.94 -4.27
CA SER A 54 -25.38 -3.49 -5.51
C SER A 54 -24.31 -2.44 -5.25
N THR A 55 -24.51 -1.55 -4.27
CA THR A 55 -23.52 -0.53 -3.91
C THR A 55 -22.33 -1.18 -3.23
N LEU A 56 -22.55 -2.04 -2.24
CA LEU A 56 -21.49 -2.77 -1.54
C LEU A 56 -20.66 -3.58 -2.53
N SER A 57 -21.30 -4.39 -3.38
CA SER A 57 -20.63 -5.14 -4.44
C SER A 57 -19.81 -4.27 -5.39
N SER A 58 -20.32 -3.09 -5.77
CA SER A 58 -19.56 -2.17 -6.62
C SER A 58 -18.35 -1.58 -5.89
N GLN A 59 -18.50 -1.20 -4.62
CA GLN A 59 -17.44 -0.58 -3.83
C GLN A 59 -16.37 -1.59 -3.43
N LYS A 60 -16.75 -2.85 -3.19
CA LYS A 60 -15.83 -3.98 -3.03
C LYS A 60 -14.88 -4.09 -4.22
N ARG A 61 -15.43 -4.21 -5.42
CA ARG A 61 -14.65 -4.35 -6.67
C ARG A 61 -13.73 -3.15 -6.94
N ILE A 62 -14.20 -1.94 -6.63
CA ILE A 62 -13.38 -0.73 -6.76
C ILE A 62 -12.23 -0.78 -5.77
N LEU A 63 -12.50 -1.11 -4.51
CA LEU A 63 -11.49 -1.17 -3.47
C LEU A 63 -10.43 -2.25 -3.75
N GLU A 64 -10.84 -3.44 -4.18
CA GLU A 64 -9.94 -4.51 -4.60
C GLU A 64 -9.02 -4.06 -5.74
N ALA A 65 -9.58 -3.43 -6.78
CA ALA A 65 -8.81 -2.95 -7.93
C ALA A 65 -7.84 -1.83 -7.55
N ASP A 66 -8.25 -0.92 -6.67
CA ASP A 66 -7.40 0.16 -6.17
C ASP A 66 -6.23 -0.41 -5.35
N ILE A 67 -6.49 -1.38 -4.47
CA ILE A 67 -5.46 -2.04 -3.66
C ILE A 67 -4.49 -2.83 -4.53
N GLU A 68 -4.99 -3.61 -5.50
CA GLU A 68 -4.15 -4.33 -6.45
C GLU A 68 -3.23 -3.36 -7.22
N THR A 69 -3.76 -2.21 -7.64
CA THR A 69 -2.98 -1.17 -8.32
C THR A 69 -1.88 -0.61 -7.41
N ILE A 70 -2.23 -0.24 -6.18
CA ILE A 70 -1.31 0.30 -5.18
C ILE A 70 -0.18 -0.69 -4.86
N LEU A 71 -0.51 -1.97 -4.67
CA LEU A 71 0.48 -3.02 -4.39
C LEU A 71 1.41 -3.26 -5.59
N ASN A 72 0.87 -3.27 -6.81
CA ASN A 72 1.68 -3.39 -8.03
C ASN A 72 2.67 -2.22 -8.19
N ASP A 73 2.22 -1.00 -7.90
CA ASP A 73 3.09 0.19 -7.92
C ASP A 73 4.18 0.08 -6.85
N PHE A 74 3.85 -0.37 -5.65
CA PHE A 74 4.83 -0.62 -4.60
C PHE A 74 5.86 -1.68 -4.98
N GLN A 75 5.43 -2.80 -5.59
CA GLN A 75 6.36 -3.79 -6.15
C GLN A 75 7.28 -3.18 -7.23
N GLY A 76 6.77 -2.28 -8.06
CA GLY A 76 7.55 -1.51 -9.03
C GLY A 76 8.64 -0.67 -8.35
N HIS A 77 8.29 0.04 -7.28
CA HIS A 77 9.24 0.80 -6.47
C HIS A 77 10.29 -0.11 -5.81
N LEU A 78 9.90 -1.26 -5.27
CA LEU A 78 10.82 -2.23 -4.70
C LEU A 78 11.83 -2.73 -5.75
N ARG A 79 11.40 -3.04 -6.98
CA ARG A 79 12.33 -3.44 -8.06
C ARG A 79 13.34 -2.34 -8.37
N THR A 80 12.91 -1.08 -8.36
CA THR A 80 13.78 0.09 -8.54
C THR A 80 14.76 0.23 -7.38
N LEU A 81 14.27 0.16 -6.14
CA LEU A 81 15.07 0.23 -4.93
C LEU A 81 16.10 -0.90 -4.85
N ARG A 82 15.75 -2.12 -5.27
CA ARG A 82 16.69 -3.24 -5.41
C ARG A 82 17.83 -2.88 -6.35
N THR A 83 17.50 -2.28 -7.50
CA THR A 83 18.48 -1.87 -8.49
C THR A 83 19.39 -0.79 -7.92
N ASP A 84 18.83 0.22 -7.25
CA ASP A 84 19.60 1.31 -6.65
C ASP A 84 20.45 0.86 -5.46
N ALA A 85 20.02 -0.15 -4.72
CA ALA A 85 20.75 -0.68 -3.58
C ALA A 85 21.85 -1.69 -3.98
N LEU A 86 21.57 -2.56 -4.95
CA LEU A 86 22.39 -3.75 -5.21
C LEU A 86 23.21 -3.70 -6.49
N SER A 87 22.96 -2.72 -7.37
CA SER A 87 23.71 -2.59 -8.61
C SER A 87 24.89 -1.62 -8.49
N GLY A 88 25.90 -1.85 -9.34
CA GLY A 88 27.06 -0.95 -9.47
C GLY A 88 26.90 0.13 -10.55
N ILE A 89 25.67 0.40 -11.01
CA ILE A 89 25.44 1.42 -12.05
C ILE A 89 25.67 2.81 -11.49
N ARG A 90 25.98 3.77 -12.35
CA ARG A 90 26.30 5.15 -11.94
C ARG A 90 25.19 5.82 -11.11
N THR A 91 23.93 5.51 -11.40
CA THR A 91 22.76 6.09 -10.71
C THR A 91 22.39 5.41 -9.40
N SER A 92 22.98 4.25 -9.08
CA SER A 92 22.73 3.53 -7.83
C SER A 92 23.28 4.30 -6.63
N PHE A 93 22.90 3.90 -5.41
CA PHE A 93 23.41 4.55 -4.21
C PHE A 93 24.94 4.51 -4.13
N ILE A 94 25.54 3.34 -4.40
CA ILE A 94 27.00 3.21 -4.44
C ILE A 94 27.60 3.99 -5.60
N GLY A 95 26.95 4.02 -6.77
CA GLY A 95 27.37 4.80 -7.94
C GLY A 95 27.48 6.28 -7.62
N LYS A 96 26.39 6.87 -7.10
CA LYS A 96 26.32 8.27 -6.66
C LYS A 96 27.34 8.58 -5.55
N ALA A 97 27.46 7.68 -4.56
CA ALA A 97 28.37 7.90 -3.43
C ALA A 97 29.85 7.81 -3.80
N MET A 98 30.17 7.05 -4.86
CA MET A 98 31.52 6.83 -5.39
C MET A 98 31.86 7.74 -6.59
N GLU A 99 30.93 8.55 -7.08
CA GLU A 99 31.07 9.38 -8.28
C GLU A 99 32.39 10.17 -8.30
N ASN A 100 32.69 10.91 -7.22
CA ASN A 100 33.95 11.67 -7.10
C ASN A 100 35.19 10.79 -7.20
N ALA A 101 35.15 9.56 -6.67
CA ALA A 101 36.27 8.62 -6.75
C ALA A 101 36.41 8.03 -8.17
N TYR A 102 35.29 7.79 -8.85
CA TYR A 102 35.28 7.37 -10.26
C TYR A 102 35.81 8.47 -11.18
N GLU A 103 35.36 9.71 -10.99
CA GLU A 103 35.85 10.87 -11.73
C GLU A 103 37.35 11.10 -11.46
N SER A 104 37.79 11.09 -10.19
CA SER A 104 39.20 11.26 -9.87
C SER A 104 40.06 10.18 -10.52
N ALA A 105 39.60 8.92 -10.52
CA ALA A 105 40.29 7.81 -11.17
C ALA A 105 40.25 7.87 -12.71
N SER A 106 39.29 8.55 -13.34
CA SER A 106 39.24 8.69 -14.81
C SER A 106 40.24 9.72 -15.33
N HIS A 107 40.63 10.69 -14.50
CA HIS A 107 41.61 11.73 -14.84
C HIS A 107 43.08 11.30 -14.64
N GLU A 108 43.33 10.13 -14.04
CA GLU A 108 44.67 9.59 -13.82
C GLU A 108 45.35 9.11 -15.12
N SER A 109 46.58 9.56 -15.36
CA SER A 109 47.35 9.23 -16.59
C SER A 109 48.85 9.06 -16.34
N GLY A 110 49.58 8.53 -17.33
CA GLY A 110 51.02 8.30 -17.26
C GLY A 110 51.45 7.06 -16.48
N THR A 111 52.75 6.90 -16.26
CA THR A 111 53.34 5.75 -15.56
C THR A 111 52.79 5.64 -14.13
N GLY A 112 52.38 4.43 -13.75
CA GLY A 112 51.81 4.14 -12.42
C GLY A 112 50.34 4.55 -12.26
N SER A 113 49.65 5.00 -13.32
CA SER A 113 48.24 5.38 -13.28
C SER A 113 47.34 4.24 -12.77
N ASP A 114 47.55 3.00 -13.19
CA ASP A 114 46.77 1.85 -12.72
C ASP A 114 46.77 1.72 -11.18
N ALA A 115 47.95 1.84 -10.56
CA ALA A 115 48.10 1.79 -9.12
C ALA A 115 47.38 2.96 -8.42
N ARG A 116 47.47 4.17 -8.97
CA ARG A 116 46.79 5.36 -8.42
C ARG A 116 45.27 5.30 -8.57
N ARG A 117 44.77 4.81 -9.71
CA ARG A 117 43.35 4.54 -9.94
C ARG A 117 42.81 3.56 -8.91
N LYS A 118 43.47 2.41 -8.73
CA LYS A 118 43.10 1.41 -7.73
C LYS A 118 43.15 1.98 -6.31
N SER A 119 44.17 2.77 -5.98
CA SER A 119 44.29 3.45 -4.69
C SER A 119 43.12 4.40 -4.43
N THR A 120 42.75 5.21 -5.43
CA THR A 120 41.64 6.16 -5.36
C THR A 120 40.30 5.45 -5.14
N ILE A 121 40.02 4.41 -5.92
CA ILE A 121 38.80 3.60 -5.75
C ILE A 121 38.77 2.92 -4.38
N ASN A 122 39.88 2.29 -3.97
CA ASN A 122 39.96 1.64 -2.66
C ASN A 122 39.77 2.64 -1.51
N SER A 123 40.30 3.86 -1.65
CA SER A 123 40.13 4.92 -0.65
C SER A 123 38.69 5.40 -0.58
N GLY A 124 38.00 5.49 -1.73
CA GLY A 124 36.57 5.78 -1.79
C GLY A 124 35.72 4.72 -1.09
N VAL A 125 35.96 3.44 -1.38
CA VAL A 125 35.22 2.32 -0.74
C VAL A 125 35.52 2.24 0.77
N ARG A 126 36.75 2.52 1.17
CA ARG A 126 37.18 2.52 2.58
C ARG A 126 36.86 3.82 3.30
N ARG A 127 36.20 4.78 2.65
CA ARG A 127 35.77 6.02 3.29
C ARG A 127 34.87 5.65 4.47
N ASN A 128 35.31 6.02 5.68
CA ASN A 128 34.51 5.84 6.88
C ASN A 128 33.12 6.44 6.67
N GLY A 129 32.08 5.65 6.95
CA GLY A 129 30.69 6.08 6.80
C GLY A 129 30.03 5.72 5.47
N LEU A 130 30.76 5.33 4.42
CA LEU A 130 30.14 5.01 3.11
C LEU A 130 28.98 4.02 3.25
N PHE A 131 29.22 2.87 3.87
CA PHE A 131 28.17 1.85 4.03
C PHE A 131 27.02 2.29 4.97
N LEU A 132 27.31 3.16 5.94
CA LEU A 132 26.27 3.71 6.82
C LEU A 132 25.38 4.71 6.05
N ASP A 133 25.98 5.55 5.20
CA ASP A 133 25.25 6.50 4.36
C ASP A 133 24.38 5.77 3.34
N LEU A 134 24.90 4.69 2.74
CA LEU A 134 24.14 3.81 1.83
C LEU A 134 22.97 3.16 2.55
N LEU A 135 23.18 2.61 3.74
CA LEU A 135 22.11 1.99 4.55
C LEU A 135 21.05 3.02 4.94
N LYS A 136 21.46 4.23 5.29
CA LYS A 136 20.54 5.32 5.63
C LYS A 136 19.71 5.75 4.43
N SER A 137 20.33 5.88 3.25
CA SER A 137 19.63 6.23 2.01
C SER A 137 18.61 5.15 1.66
N PHE A 138 19.03 3.88 1.65
CA PHE A 138 18.15 2.75 1.45
C PHE A 138 16.96 2.72 2.40
N LYS A 139 17.19 2.89 3.71
CA LYS A 139 16.12 2.88 4.72
C LYS A 139 15.16 4.05 4.55
N THR A 140 15.68 5.22 4.17
CA THR A 140 14.86 6.41 3.96
C THR A 140 13.92 6.18 2.78
N ASP A 141 14.46 5.78 1.63
CA ASP A 141 13.68 5.54 0.40
C ASP A 141 12.68 4.39 0.61
N PHE A 142 13.09 3.30 1.27
CA PHE A 142 12.18 2.19 1.61
C PHE A 142 11.00 2.66 2.47
N ASN A 143 11.30 3.37 3.56
CA ASN A 143 10.26 3.83 4.48
C ASN A 143 9.32 4.84 3.83
N GLU A 144 9.84 5.71 2.96
CA GLU A 144 9.03 6.65 2.19
C GLU A 144 8.03 5.90 1.31
N HIS A 145 8.48 4.89 0.57
CA HIS A 145 7.59 4.07 -0.26
C HIS A 145 6.56 3.30 0.56
N VAL A 146 6.96 2.69 1.69
CA VAL A 146 6.01 2.00 2.59
C VAL A 146 4.94 2.96 3.10
N ASN A 147 5.33 4.14 3.58
CA ASN A 147 4.39 5.13 4.10
C ASN A 147 3.42 5.61 3.01
N ASN A 148 3.93 5.90 1.81
CA ASN A 148 3.10 6.32 0.67
C ASN A 148 2.10 5.23 0.26
N THR A 149 2.52 3.96 0.26
CA THR A 149 1.64 2.81 0.00
C THR A 149 0.55 2.72 1.06
N GLN A 150 0.90 2.78 2.35
CA GLN A 150 -0.07 2.75 3.44
C GLN A 150 -1.07 3.91 3.34
N ASP A 151 -0.61 5.13 3.07
CA ASP A 151 -1.47 6.30 2.91
C ASP A 151 -2.43 6.15 1.72
N SER A 152 -1.96 5.56 0.61
CA SER A 152 -2.78 5.31 -0.57
C SER A 152 -3.88 4.27 -0.28
N ILE A 153 -3.56 3.19 0.44
CA ILE A 153 -4.56 2.19 0.84
C ILE A 153 -5.59 2.82 1.79
N ARG A 154 -5.16 3.63 2.77
CA ARG A 154 -6.06 4.38 3.66
C ARG A 154 -7.02 5.28 2.87
N GLU A 155 -6.52 5.98 1.86
CA GLU A 155 -7.34 6.84 1.00
C GLU A 155 -8.37 6.03 0.20
N ALA A 156 -7.96 4.90 -0.38
CA ALA A 156 -8.86 4.01 -1.11
C ALA A 156 -10.00 3.48 -0.22
N VAL A 157 -9.67 2.96 0.96
CA VAL A 157 -10.67 2.49 1.95
C VAL A 157 -11.61 3.62 2.36
N ARG A 158 -11.08 4.82 2.63
CA ARG A 158 -11.88 6.00 3.00
C ARG A 158 -12.84 6.42 1.89
N SER A 159 -12.38 6.37 0.64
CA SER A 159 -13.18 6.73 -0.54
C SER A 159 -14.36 5.76 -0.69
N SER A 160 -14.10 4.45 -0.67
CA SER A 160 -15.12 3.42 -0.77
C SER A 160 -16.15 3.52 0.36
N PHE A 161 -15.70 3.74 1.60
CA PHE A 161 -16.62 3.94 2.73
C PHE A 161 -17.48 5.19 2.57
N SER A 162 -16.90 6.31 2.13
CA SER A 162 -17.64 7.55 1.93
C SER A 162 -18.73 7.39 0.87
N ALA A 163 -18.46 6.61 -0.19
CA ALA A 163 -19.45 6.27 -1.20
C ALA A 163 -20.59 5.40 -0.64
N ILE A 164 -20.26 4.36 0.15
CA ILE A 164 -21.25 3.51 0.82
C ILE A 164 -22.14 4.37 1.74
N GLN A 165 -21.53 5.18 2.62
CA GLN A 165 -22.27 6.05 3.53
C GLN A 165 -23.19 7.01 2.76
N GLY A 166 -22.74 7.55 1.62
CA GLY A 166 -23.56 8.40 0.76
C GLY A 166 -24.83 7.69 0.26
N THR A 167 -24.72 6.43 -0.18
CA THR A 167 -25.89 5.63 -0.57
C THR A 167 -26.84 5.40 0.60
N PHE A 168 -26.32 5.04 1.77
CA PHE A 168 -27.14 4.86 2.97
C PHE A 168 -27.87 6.15 3.38
N ASP A 169 -27.20 7.30 3.30
CA ASP A 169 -27.81 8.60 3.60
C ASP A 169 -28.91 8.97 2.58
N ILE A 170 -28.73 8.67 1.30
CA ILE A 170 -29.77 8.85 0.26
C ILE A 170 -30.99 7.98 0.59
N ILE A 171 -30.79 6.68 0.83
CA ILE A 171 -31.86 5.75 1.16
C ILE A 171 -32.62 6.20 2.42
N ARG A 172 -31.90 6.70 3.43
CA ARG A 172 -32.51 7.26 4.63
C ARG A 172 -33.36 8.49 4.32
N ASN A 173 -32.84 9.42 3.52
CA ASN A 173 -33.51 10.69 3.23
C ASN A 173 -34.71 10.50 2.28
N ASP A 174 -34.60 9.61 1.28
CA ASP A 174 -35.70 9.28 0.37
C ASP A 174 -36.83 8.55 1.11
N ASN A 175 -36.51 7.69 2.09
CA ASN A 175 -37.52 7.08 2.96
C ASN A 175 -38.08 8.05 4.01
N VAL A 176 -37.36 9.10 4.43
CA VAL A 176 -37.95 10.18 5.24
C VAL A 176 -39.01 10.95 4.44
N ALA A 177 -38.83 11.11 3.13
CA ALA A 177 -39.82 11.76 2.28
C ALA A 177 -41.07 10.89 2.00
N LEU A 178 -40.93 9.56 1.99
CA LEU A 178 -42.01 8.60 1.66
C LEU A 178 -42.65 7.89 2.87
N GLU A 179 -41.91 7.68 3.96
CA GLU A 179 -42.26 6.77 5.06
C GLU A 179 -42.11 7.39 6.47
N SER A 180 -41.87 8.71 6.61
CA SER A 180 -41.70 9.35 7.93
C SER A 180 -42.84 9.15 8.95
N GLU A 181 -43.96 8.56 8.55
CA GLU A 181 -45.05 8.15 9.46
C GLU A 181 -45.24 6.62 9.59
N ARG A 182 -44.51 5.76 8.85
CA ARG A 182 -44.87 4.33 8.69
C ARG A 182 -43.91 3.29 9.28
N ASP A 183 -42.58 3.47 9.29
CA ASP A 183 -41.68 2.44 9.85
C ASP A 183 -40.39 3.01 10.50
N PRO A 184 -40.43 3.37 11.80
CA PRO A 184 -39.24 3.72 12.58
C PRO A 184 -38.25 2.56 12.77
N GLU A 185 -38.71 1.31 12.71
CA GLU A 185 -37.86 0.14 12.91
C GLU A 185 -36.93 -0.09 11.72
N PHE A 186 -37.40 0.19 10.50
CA PHE A 186 -36.58 0.18 9.29
C PHE A 186 -35.36 1.08 9.40
N ARG A 187 -35.54 2.31 9.91
CA ARG A 187 -34.42 3.24 10.15
C ARG A 187 -33.40 2.66 11.12
N GLY A 188 -33.85 2.02 12.20
CA GLY A 188 -32.98 1.36 13.16
C GLY A 188 -32.18 0.21 12.55
N ARG A 189 -32.77 -0.55 11.62
CA ARG A 189 -32.07 -1.62 10.88
C ARG A 189 -30.98 -1.05 9.97
N VAL A 190 -31.30 -0.03 9.17
CA VAL A 190 -30.33 0.66 8.29
C VAL A 190 -29.16 1.27 9.09
N GLU A 191 -29.43 1.88 10.25
CA GLU A 191 -28.38 2.42 11.13
C GLU A 191 -27.47 1.34 11.72
N LYS A 192 -28.01 0.16 12.06
CA LYS A 192 -27.21 -0.99 12.52
C LYS A 192 -26.28 -1.52 11.43
N VAL A 193 -26.79 -1.66 10.20
CA VAL A 193 -25.97 -2.12 9.06
C VAL A 193 -24.81 -1.15 8.86
N LEU A 194 -25.10 0.15 8.79
CA LEU A 194 -24.08 1.17 8.60
C LEU A 194 -23.03 1.16 9.74
N ALA A 195 -23.47 0.95 10.98
CA ALA A 195 -22.57 0.84 12.12
C ALA A 195 -21.67 -0.39 12.04
N ALA A 196 -22.20 -1.55 11.68
CA ALA A 196 -21.45 -2.79 11.50
C ALA A 196 -20.42 -2.66 10.37
N THR A 197 -20.83 -2.16 9.19
CA THR A 197 -19.91 -1.91 8.07
C THR A 197 -18.79 -0.94 8.48
N LYS A 198 -19.10 0.09 9.27
CA LYS A 198 -18.11 1.05 9.76
C LYS A 198 -17.12 0.45 10.75
N GLU A 199 -17.58 -0.40 11.67
CA GLU A 199 -16.73 -1.09 12.63
C GLU A 199 -15.78 -2.07 11.93
N ASN A 200 -16.31 -2.85 10.98
CA ASN A 200 -15.53 -3.78 10.18
C ASN A 200 -14.48 -3.07 9.32
N MET A 201 -14.85 -1.97 8.64
CA MET A 201 -13.89 -1.16 7.87
C MET A 201 -12.83 -0.51 8.74
N LYS A 202 -13.13 -0.20 10.01
CA LYS A 202 -12.11 0.25 10.96
C LYS A 202 -11.10 -0.87 11.25
N GLY A 203 -11.54 -2.12 11.30
CA GLY A 203 -10.65 -3.29 11.36
C GLY A 203 -9.64 -3.31 10.21
N VAL A 204 -10.03 -2.86 9.00
CA VAL A 204 -9.10 -2.80 7.84
C VAL A 204 -7.96 -1.82 8.12
N TYR A 205 -8.27 -0.67 8.72
CA TYR A 205 -7.25 0.29 9.15
C TYR A 205 -6.30 -0.30 10.18
N ASP A 206 -6.84 -1.03 11.16
CA ASP A 206 -6.05 -1.60 12.26
C ASP A 206 -5.11 -2.71 11.74
N VAL A 207 -5.51 -3.48 10.72
CA VAL A 207 -4.63 -4.47 10.05
C VAL A 207 -3.53 -3.78 9.23
N ILE A 208 -3.82 -2.66 8.59
CA ILE A 208 -2.82 -1.89 7.81
C ILE A 208 -1.81 -1.17 8.73
N GLU A 209 -2.18 -0.89 9.99
CA GLU A 209 -1.31 -0.24 10.99
C GLU A 209 -0.46 -1.21 11.83
N ALA A 210 -0.76 -2.51 11.83
CA ALA A 210 -0.06 -3.54 12.62
C ALA A 210 1.28 -3.98 12.01
#